data_AF-A0A5C8PAW4-F1
#
_entry.id   AF-A0A5C8PAW4-F1
#
_cell.length_a   1.000
_cell.length_b   1.000
_cell.length_c   1.000
_cell.angle_alpha   90.00
_cell.angle_beta   90.00
_cell.angle_gamma   90.00
#
_symmetry.space_group_name_H-M   'P 1'
#
loop_
_entity.id
_entity.type
_entity.pdbx_description
1 polymer ?
#
loop_
_entity_poly.entity_id
_entity_poly.type
_entity_poly.pdbx_seq_one_letter_code
_entity_poly.pdbx_strand_id
1 'polypeptide(L)'
;MDMFANRYLARWRSAGLIDDAAAQRIASWERAQAHPVWLWALAGLGAFAVGMGVLALVAANWERIPGWLKIASSLSLDVAVAVAVFVAWQRGWEKTREILALILFGLVLGGIALISQVYQLDGETWQAMLVWMAVCTPFLALVTRSRVLGIVWAVAATATYLLALDPLSRVLGRWLDGEAVILIAWVPGLALLAVGIVRGWLPSWRGQAHAIVACGVLALLLAASIPQLIVFRPKEEAGTVVAAVATVLLAALLWRERRRDAPGATALMVIVLTGLGAWLATMAIWKLAGANGVTFWTRRSTDGLPYLCAALVFIAFWAVVSWLALQAGRRALFVMAFAMIAGRVFVIYWEAFGGLFNTGLGLIGGGLLCLAFAALGWHLARRAGRPVEAAI
;
A
#
# COMPACT_ATOMS: atom_id res chain seq x y z
N MET A 1 -9.08 16.10 -32.52
CA MET A 1 -9.13 17.26 -31.60
C MET A 1 -9.76 16.76 -30.32
N ASP A 2 -8.97 16.58 -29.27
CA ASP A 2 -9.50 16.02 -28.03
C ASP A 2 -10.60 16.93 -27.47
N MET A 3 -11.75 16.33 -27.18
CA MET A 3 -12.93 17.00 -26.63
C MET A 3 -12.58 17.82 -25.37
N PHE A 4 -11.51 17.42 -24.65
CA PHE A 4 -10.95 18.13 -23.51
C PHE A 4 -10.32 19.47 -23.88
N ALA A 5 -9.46 19.54 -24.90
CA ALA A 5 -8.75 20.77 -25.28
C ALA A 5 -9.72 21.90 -25.70
N ASN A 6 -10.77 21.54 -26.44
CA ASN A 6 -11.82 22.50 -26.83
C ASN A 6 -12.60 23.03 -25.63
N ARG A 7 -12.85 22.19 -24.61
CA ARG A 7 -13.60 22.56 -23.41
C ARG A 7 -12.81 23.56 -22.55
N TYR A 8 -11.49 23.38 -22.42
CA TYR A 8 -10.63 24.30 -21.68
C TYR A 8 -10.43 25.62 -22.42
N LEU A 9 -10.20 25.59 -23.75
CA LEU A 9 -10.11 26.81 -24.57
C LEU A 9 -11.39 27.65 -24.52
N ALA A 10 -12.57 27.00 -24.60
CA ALA A 10 -13.85 27.69 -24.46
C ALA A 10 -14.03 28.28 -23.06
N ARG A 11 -13.64 27.55 -22.00
CA ARG A 11 -13.70 28.01 -20.61
C ARG A 11 -12.77 29.21 -20.35
N TRP A 12 -11.54 29.18 -20.86
CA TRP A 12 -10.58 30.27 -20.72
C TRP A 12 -10.99 31.51 -21.51
N ARG A 13 -11.56 31.32 -22.70
CA ARG A 13 -12.15 32.40 -23.51
C ARG A 13 -13.35 33.02 -22.80
N SER A 14 -14.27 32.21 -22.25
CA SER A 14 -15.43 32.72 -21.51
C SER A 14 -15.06 33.44 -20.20
N ALA A 15 -13.91 33.09 -19.62
CA ALA A 15 -13.37 33.75 -18.42
C ALA A 15 -12.54 35.01 -18.75
N GLY A 16 -12.39 35.38 -20.03
CA GLY A 16 -11.59 36.53 -20.45
C GLY A 16 -10.07 36.37 -20.27
N LEU A 17 -9.59 35.15 -20.03
CA LEU A 17 -8.17 34.86 -19.81
C LEU A 17 -7.35 34.88 -21.11
N ILE A 18 -8.01 34.62 -22.25
CA ILE A 18 -7.40 34.59 -23.59
C ILE A 18 -8.33 35.23 -24.60
N ASP A 19 -7.76 35.89 -25.60
CA ASP A 19 -8.47 36.43 -26.76
C ASP A 19 -8.64 35.37 -27.87
N ASP A 20 -9.46 35.70 -28.86
CA ASP A 20 -9.75 34.81 -29.99
C ASP A 20 -8.49 34.44 -30.78
N ALA A 21 -7.56 35.39 -30.88
CA ALA A 21 -6.28 35.20 -31.54
C ALA A 21 -5.37 34.24 -30.76
N ALA A 22 -5.26 34.35 -29.44
CA ALA A 22 -4.52 33.40 -28.61
C ALA A 22 -5.15 32.01 -28.64
N ALA A 23 -6.48 31.91 -28.59
CA ALA A 23 -7.17 30.63 -28.69
C ALA A 23 -6.84 29.90 -30.01
N GLN A 24 -6.80 30.62 -31.14
CA GLN A 24 -6.41 30.05 -32.42
C GLN A 24 -4.94 29.63 -32.47
N ARG A 25 -4.01 30.42 -31.92
CA ARG A 25 -2.58 30.06 -31.85
C ARG A 25 -2.32 28.82 -31.00
N ILE A 26 -3.01 28.67 -29.88
CA ILE A 26 -2.91 27.48 -29.02
C ILE A 26 -3.48 26.27 -29.75
N ALA A 27 -4.64 26.42 -30.39
CA ALA A 27 -5.28 25.32 -31.12
C ALA A 27 -4.46 24.86 -32.35
N SER A 28 -3.71 25.74 -33.01
CA SER A 28 -2.82 25.36 -34.12
C SER A 28 -1.55 24.67 -33.63
N TRP A 29 -0.96 25.15 -32.53
CA TRP A 29 0.21 24.54 -31.89
C TRP A 29 -0.09 23.14 -31.35
N GLU A 30 -1.22 22.95 -30.66
CA GLU A 30 -1.70 21.64 -30.19
C GLU A 30 -1.96 20.68 -31.36
N ARG A 31 -2.55 21.16 -32.46
CA ARG A 31 -2.74 20.33 -33.67
C ARG A 31 -1.42 19.91 -34.31
N ALA A 32 -0.41 20.77 -34.29
CA ALA A 32 0.92 20.45 -34.81
C ALA A 32 1.67 19.43 -33.92
N GLN A 33 1.31 19.32 -32.64
CA GLN A 33 1.89 18.37 -31.67
C GLN A 33 1.02 17.16 -31.39
N ALA A 34 -0.13 17.05 -32.05
CA ALA A 34 -1.01 15.91 -31.91
C ALA A 34 -0.29 14.65 -32.41
N HIS A 35 0.28 13.90 -31.47
CA HIS A 35 0.76 12.56 -31.77
C HIS A 35 -0.45 11.65 -32.02
N PRO A 36 -0.43 10.84 -33.09
CA PRO A 36 -1.52 9.91 -33.36
C PRO A 36 -1.51 8.80 -32.31
N VAL A 37 -2.22 9.03 -31.19
CA VAL A 37 -2.30 8.12 -30.04
C VAL A 37 -2.75 6.73 -30.49
N TRP A 38 -3.63 6.64 -31.48
CA TRP A 38 -4.08 5.37 -32.05
C TRP A 38 -2.97 4.60 -32.77
N LEU A 39 -2.01 5.28 -33.43
CA LEU A 39 -0.84 4.62 -34.04
C LEU A 39 0.10 4.10 -32.97
N TRP A 40 0.33 4.85 -31.89
CA TRP A 40 1.10 4.37 -30.75
C TRP A 40 0.41 3.22 -30.00
N ALA A 41 -0.91 3.28 -29.87
CA ALA A 41 -1.70 2.19 -29.30
C ALA A 41 -1.63 0.93 -30.18
N LEU A 42 -1.74 1.08 -31.50
CA LEU A 42 -1.61 -0.02 -32.45
C LEU A 42 -0.19 -0.60 -32.46
N ALA A 43 0.84 0.23 -32.43
CA ALA A 43 2.24 -0.18 -32.32
C ALA A 43 2.50 -0.92 -31.00
N GLY A 44 1.96 -0.40 -29.89
CA GLY A 44 2.03 -1.05 -28.58
C GLY A 44 1.33 -2.40 -28.57
N LEU A 45 0.14 -2.49 -29.18
CA LEU A 45 -0.61 -3.73 -29.32
C LEU A 45 0.14 -4.75 -30.19
N GLY A 46 0.74 -4.29 -31.30
CA GLY A 46 1.58 -5.13 -32.17
C GLY A 46 2.82 -5.67 -31.44
N ALA A 47 3.55 -4.81 -30.71
CA ALA A 47 4.68 -5.23 -29.91
C ALA A 47 4.29 -6.22 -28.80
N PHE A 48 3.15 -5.98 -28.14
CA PHE A 48 2.59 -6.90 -27.16
C PHE A 48 2.22 -8.25 -27.78
N ALA A 49 1.56 -8.26 -28.93
CA ALA A 49 1.21 -9.49 -29.65
C ALA A 49 2.45 -10.28 -30.07
N VAL A 50 3.50 -9.61 -30.56
CA VAL A 50 4.79 -10.25 -30.86
C VAL A 50 5.41 -10.84 -29.60
N GLY A 51 5.45 -10.10 -28.50
CA GLY A 51 5.97 -10.59 -27.22
C GLY A 51 5.22 -11.82 -26.73
N MET A 52 3.88 -11.78 -26.74
CA MET A 52 3.03 -12.93 -26.42
C MET A 52 3.25 -14.11 -27.36
N GLY A 53 3.43 -13.87 -28.66
CA GLY A 53 3.74 -14.90 -29.64
C GLY A 53 5.08 -15.60 -29.37
N VAL A 54 6.12 -14.84 -29.01
CA VAL A 54 7.42 -15.40 -28.59
C VAL A 54 7.26 -16.25 -27.33
N LEU A 55 6.56 -15.74 -26.31
CA LEU A 55 6.29 -16.50 -25.09
C LEU A 55 5.52 -17.79 -25.38
N ALA A 56 4.53 -17.74 -26.28
CA ALA A 56 3.75 -18.91 -26.70
C ALA A 56 4.60 -19.94 -27.45
N LEU A 57 5.49 -19.51 -28.34
CA LEU A 57 6.44 -20.40 -29.03
C LEU A 57 7.40 -21.09 -28.05
N VAL A 58 7.92 -20.34 -27.07
CA VAL A 58 8.77 -20.90 -26.00
C VAL A 58 7.97 -21.89 -25.15
N ALA A 59 6.75 -21.54 -24.76
CA ALA A 59 5.88 -22.40 -23.98
C ALA A 59 5.52 -23.70 -24.74
N ALA A 60 5.20 -23.61 -26.03
CA ALA A 60 4.88 -24.76 -26.88
C ALA A 60 6.07 -25.72 -27.06
N ASN A 61 7.30 -25.24 -26.90
CA ASN A 61 8.52 -26.04 -26.98
C ASN A 61 9.14 -26.29 -25.61
N TRP A 62 8.46 -25.94 -24.51
CA TRP A 62 9.06 -25.89 -23.17
C TRP A 62 9.70 -27.21 -22.74
N GLU A 63 9.04 -28.34 -23.02
CA GLU A 63 9.54 -29.68 -22.68
C GLU A 63 10.79 -30.08 -23.48
N ARG A 64 10.93 -29.55 -24.70
CA ARG A 64 12.07 -29.85 -25.59
C ARG A 64 13.32 -29.05 -25.25
N ILE A 65 13.18 -27.92 -24.55
CA ILE A 65 14.30 -27.08 -24.17
C ILE A 65 15.00 -27.71 -22.95
N PRO A 66 16.29 -28.07 -23.05
CA PRO A 66 17.01 -28.69 -21.94
C PRO A 66 17.15 -27.72 -20.76
N GLY A 67 17.11 -28.26 -19.53
CA GLY A 67 17.10 -27.45 -18.30
C GLY A 67 18.27 -26.47 -18.18
N TRP A 68 19.48 -26.88 -18.54
CA TRP A 68 20.66 -26.01 -18.51
C TRP A 68 20.51 -24.80 -19.45
N LEU A 69 19.84 -24.97 -20.60
CA LEU A 69 19.64 -23.89 -21.56
C LEU A 69 18.59 -22.89 -21.05
N LYS A 70 17.54 -23.38 -20.36
CA LYS A 70 16.57 -22.51 -19.67
C LYS A 70 17.26 -21.62 -18.64
N ILE A 71 18.10 -22.23 -17.79
CA ILE A 71 18.83 -21.52 -16.74
C ILE A 71 19.87 -20.57 -17.34
N ALA A 72 20.66 -21.02 -18.32
CA ALA A 72 21.67 -20.19 -18.99
C ALA A 72 21.03 -18.98 -19.69
N SER A 73 19.87 -19.16 -20.32
CA SER A 73 19.12 -18.05 -20.94
C SER A 73 18.62 -17.06 -19.91
N SER A 74 18.05 -17.54 -18.79
CA SER A 74 17.61 -16.69 -17.69
C SER A 74 18.77 -15.88 -17.10
N LEU A 75 19.89 -16.55 -16.79
CA LEU A 75 21.05 -15.90 -16.21
C LEU A 75 21.69 -14.91 -17.19
N SER A 76 21.74 -15.23 -18.48
CA SER A 76 22.23 -14.31 -19.51
C SER A 76 21.37 -13.06 -19.60
N LEU A 77 20.04 -13.20 -19.46
CA LEU A 77 19.12 -12.08 -19.43
C LEU A 77 19.31 -11.24 -18.17
N ASP A 78 19.47 -11.86 -16.99
CA ASP A 78 19.79 -11.16 -15.74
C ASP A 78 21.07 -10.34 -15.87
N VAL A 79 22.14 -10.94 -16.40
CA VAL A 79 23.43 -10.26 -16.64
C VAL A 79 23.26 -9.10 -17.63
N ALA A 80 22.56 -9.31 -18.74
CA ALA A 80 22.32 -8.27 -19.74
C ALA A 80 21.58 -7.07 -19.15
N VAL A 81 20.53 -7.31 -18.34
CA VAL A 81 19.78 -6.25 -17.68
C VAL A 81 20.62 -5.59 -16.58
N ALA A 82 21.40 -6.35 -15.81
CA ALA A 82 22.32 -5.79 -14.80
C ALA A 82 23.37 -4.87 -15.43
N VAL A 83 23.95 -5.26 -16.58
CA VAL A 83 24.86 -4.40 -17.35
C VAL A 83 24.13 -3.16 -17.86
N ALA A 84 22.90 -3.29 -18.36
CA ALA A 84 22.10 -2.16 -18.79
C ALA A 84 21.78 -1.18 -17.64
N VAL A 85 21.51 -1.69 -16.42
CA VAL A 85 21.35 -0.85 -15.21
C VAL A 85 22.64 -0.09 -14.93
N PHE A 86 23.79 -0.76 -15.00
CA PHE A 86 25.10 -0.14 -14.75
C PHE A 86 25.42 0.94 -15.78
N VAL A 87 25.18 0.69 -17.06
CA VAL A 87 25.33 1.69 -18.13
C VAL A 87 24.38 2.87 -17.92
N ALA A 88 23.11 2.62 -17.58
CA ALA A 88 22.15 3.67 -17.29
C ALA A 88 22.56 4.52 -16.07
N TRP A 89 23.18 3.89 -15.06
CA TRP A 89 23.77 4.61 -13.93
C TRP A 89 24.92 5.51 -14.40
N GLN A 90 25.93 4.97 -15.09
CA GLN A 90 27.08 5.76 -15.56
C GLN A 90 26.66 6.95 -16.45
N ARG A 91 25.63 6.77 -17.27
CA ARG A 91 25.09 7.81 -18.16
C ARG A 91 24.12 8.79 -17.48
N GLY A 92 23.80 8.60 -16.20
CA GLY A 92 22.85 9.44 -15.47
C GLY A 92 21.39 9.29 -15.92
N TRP A 93 21.03 8.20 -16.60
CA TRP A 93 19.68 7.93 -17.09
C TRP A 93 18.77 7.41 -15.98
N GLU A 94 18.42 8.27 -15.03
CA GLU A 94 17.74 7.87 -13.79
C GLU A 94 16.45 7.09 -14.02
N LYS A 95 15.55 7.57 -14.90
CA LYS A 95 14.28 6.86 -15.19
C LYS A 95 14.52 5.46 -15.75
N THR A 96 15.43 5.34 -16.71
CA THR A 96 15.79 4.07 -17.34
C THR A 96 16.42 3.12 -16.33
N ARG A 97 17.32 3.60 -15.48
CA ARG A 97 17.94 2.83 -14.39
C ARG A 97 16.89 2.24 -13.45
N GLU A 98 15.90 3.04 -13.02
CA GLU A 98 14.83 2.57 -12.12
C GLU A 98 13.95 1.51 -12.80
N ILE A 99 13.59 1.69 -14.08
CA ILE A 99 12.79 0.70 -14.83
C ILE A 99 13.58 -0.61 -14.98
N LEU A 100 14.85 -0.53 -15.38
CA LEU A 100 15.71 -1.70 -15.54
C LEU A 100 15.97 -2.41 -14.20
N ALA A 101 16.12 -1.66 -13.10
CA ALA A 101 16.26 -2.25 -11.77
C ALA A 101 14.98 -2.97 -11.31
N LEU A 102 13.80 -2.45 -11.66
CA LEU A 102 12.53 -3.13 -11.41
C LEU A 102 12.40 -4.42 -12.25
N ILE A 103 12.80 -4.37 -13.52
CA ILE A 103 12.81 -5.56 -14.39
C ILE A 103 13.77 -6.61 -13.81
N LEU A 104 15.00 -6.22 -13.45
CA LEU A 104 15.98 -7.13 -12.84
C LEU A 104 15.45 -7.74 -11.53
N PHE A 105 14.78 -6.94 -10.69
CA PHE A 105 14.16 -7.43 -9.46
C PHE A 105 13.16 -8.55 -9.72
N GLY A 106 12.33 -8.41 -10.77
CA GLY A 106 11.39 -9.46 -11.18
C GLY A 106 12.06 -10.66 -11.86
N LEU A 107 13.08 -10.42 -12.69
CA LEU A 107 13.81 -11.49 -13.38
C LEU A 107 14.55 -12.40 -12.40
N VAL A 108 15.20 -11.86 -11.36
CA VAL A 108 15.85 -12.68 -10.33
C VAL A 108 14.85 -13.59 -9.61
N LEU A 109 13.64 -13.09 -9.31
CA LEU A 109 12.58 -13.93 -8.74
C LEU A 109 12.14 -15.03 -9.72
N GLY A 110 11.94 -14.67 -11.00
CA GLY A 110 11.63 -15.61 -12.06
C GLY A 110 12.70 -16.69 -12.25
N GLY A 111 13.98 -16.32 -12.15
CA GLY A 111 15.13 -17.22 -12.22
C GLY A 111 15.16 -18.20 -11.05
N ILE A 112 14.88 -17.75 -9.82
CA ILE A 112 14.74 -18.64 -8.66
C ILE A 112 13.62 -19.65 -8.86
N ALA A 113 12.45 -19.20 -9.33
CA ALA A 113 11.32 -20.07 -9.64
C ALA A 113 11.64 -21.06 -10.77
N LEU A 114 12.36 -20.62 -11.81
CA LEU A 114 12.79 -21.45 -12.93
C LEU A 114 13.77 -22.54 -12.48
N ILE A 115 14.74 -22.21 -11.62
CA ILE A 115 15.67 -23.18 -11.04
C ILE A 115 14.91 -24.23 -10.23
N SER A 116 13.97 -23.80 -9.37
CA SER A 116 13.11 -24.70 -8.61
C SER A 116 12.32 -25.65 -9.54
N GLN A 117 11.77 -25.13 -10.64
CA GLN A 117 11.02 -25.94 -11.60
C GLN A 117 11.92 -26.94 -12.36
N VAL A 118 13.09 -26.51 -12.84
CA VAL A 118 13.99 -27.36 -13.65
C VAL A 118 14.54 -28.52 -12.84
N TYR A 119 14.89 -28.29 -11.57
CA TYR A 119 15.44 -29.31 -10.69
C TYR A 119 14.39 -29.99 -9.80
N GLN A 120 13.11 -29.62 -9.94
CA GLN A 120 12.01 -30.13 -9.11
C GLN A 120 12.33 -30.02 -7.61
N LEU A 121 12.84 -28.86 -7.21
CA LEU A 121 13.21 -28.62 -5.81
C LEU A 121 11.95 -28.46 -4.97
N ASP A 122 11.77 -29.36 -4.02
CA ASP A 122 10.77 -29.25 -2.97
C ASP A 122 11.27 -28.28 -1.90
N GLY A 123 10.78 -27.04 -1.94
CA GLY A 123 11.14 -25.99 -0.99
C GLY A 123 9.93 -25.14 -0.63
N GLU A 124 9.88 -24.69 0.62
CA GLU A 124 8.82 -23.78 1.07
C GLU A 124 8.99 -22.41 0.40
N THR A 125 7.90 -21.80 -0.08
CA THR A 125 7.90 -20.53 -0.84
C THR A 125 8.63 -19.39 -0.12
N TRP A 126 8.57 -19.35 1.23
CA TRP A 126 9.24 -18.31 2.01
C TRP A 126 10.77 -18.36 1.89
N GLN A 127 11.36 -19.54 1.66
CA GLN A 127 12.81 -19.69 1.49
C GLN A 127 13.26 -19.03 0.20
N ALA A 128 12.53 -19.27 -0.90
CA ALA A 128 12.77 -18.61 -2.18
C ALA A 128 12.62 -17.09 -2.08
N MET A 129 11.56 -16.62 -1.39
CA MET A 129 11.33 -15.20 -1.14
C MET A 129 12.44 -14.56 -0.29
N LEU A 130 12.94 -15.25 0.74
CA LEU A 130 14.05 -14.76 1.55
C LEU A 130 15.35 -14.66 0.76
N VAL A 131 15.70 -15.66 -0.04
CA VAL A 131 16.88 -15.62 -0.90
C VAL A 131 16.77 -14.46 -1.88
N TRP A 132 15.62 -14.30 -2.52
CA TRP A 132 15.34 -13.18 -3.41
C TRP A 132 15.52 -11.83 -2.71
N MET A 133 14.91 -11.65 -1.54
CA MET A 133 15.05 -10.41 -0.78
C MET A 133 16.48 -10.16 -0.30
N ALA A 134 17.21 -11.20 0.11
CA ALA A 134 18.59 -11.10 0.58
C ALA A 134 19.54 -10.63 -0.55
N VAL A 135 19.37 -11.16 -1.76
CA VAL A 135 20.20 -10.81 -2.92
C VAL A 135 19.82 -9.43 -3.48
N CYS A 136 18.53 -9.13 -3.59
CA CYS A 136 18.07 -7.91 -4.24
C CYS A 136 18.07 -6.67 -3.34
N THR A 137 17.88 -6.81 -2.02
CA THR A 137 17.76 -5.64 -1.13
C THR A 137 19.01 -4.76 -1.12
N PRO A 138 20.25 -5.29 -0.98
CA PRO A 138 21.45 -4.44 -1.02
C PRO A 138 21.58 -3.69 -2.34
N PHE A 139 21.32 -4.37 -3.46
CA PHE A 139 21.34 -3.79 -4.80
C PHE A 139 20.32 -2.65 -4.93
N LEU A 140 19.05 -2.90 -4.60
CA LEU A 140 18.00 -1.89 -4.67
C LEU A 140 18.30 -0.71 -3.75
N ALA A 141 18.78 -0.98 -2.54
CA ALA A 141 19.13 0.04 -1.55
C ALA A 141 20.30 0.93 -2.00
N LEU A 142 21.19 0.49 -2.89
CA LEU A 142 22.29 1.30 -3.39
C LEU A 142 21.96 2.03 -4.70
N VAL A 143 21.24 1.35 -5.60
CA VAL A 143 21.06 1.78 -6.99
C VAL A 143 19.81 2.64 -7.17
N THR A 144 18.76 2.41 -6.39
CA THR A 144 17.43 2.97 -6.65
C THR A 144 17.06 4.09 -5.69
N ARG A 145 16.22 5.01 -6.17
CA ARG A 145 15.76 6.20 -5.44
C ARG A 145 14.28 6.53 -5.65
N SER A 146 13.60 5.83 -6.56
CA SER A 146 12.20 6.13 -6.87
C SER A 146 11.24 5.70 -5.76
N ARG A 147 10.12 6.43 -5.65
CA ARG A 147 9.02 6.09 -4.73
C ARG A 147 8.41 4.72 -5.06
N VAL A 148 8.24 4.43 -6.35
CA VAL A 148 7.62 3.19 -6.83
C VAL A 148 8.43 1.98 -6.39
N LEU A 149 9.75 1.99 -6.60
CA LEU A 149 10.60 0.87 -6.15
C LEU A 149 10.64 0.74 -4.62
N GLY A 150 10.54 1.85 -3.88
CA GLY A 150 10.35 1.80 -2.43
C GLY A 150 9.06 1.06 -2.01
N ILE A 151 7.95 1.33 -2.70
CA ILE A 151 6.66 0.66 -2.46
C ILE A 151 6.75 -0.82 -2.84
N VAL A 152 7.27 -1.13 -4.03
CA VAL A 152 7.42 -2.51 -4.52
C VAL A 152 8.29 -3.32 -3.55
N TRP A 153 9.42 -2.76 -3.11
CA TRP A 153 10.27 -3.40 -2.11
C TRP A 153 9.54 -3.60 -0.77
N ALA A 154 8.79 -2.60 -0.29
CA ALA A 154 8.04 -2.72 0.97
C ALA A 154 6.97 -3.82 0.90
N VAL A 155 6.27 -3.93 -0.24
CA VAL A 155 5.29 -5.01 -0.49
C VAL A 155 5.99 -6.36 -0.53
N ALA A 156 7.11 -6.48 -1.26
CA ALA A 156 7.89 -7.72 -1.34
C ALA A 156 8.44 -8.16 0.04
N ALA A 157 8.96 -7.23 0.83
CA ALA A 157 9.44 -7.49 2.18
C ALA A 157 8.31 -7.96 3.11
N THR A 158 7.14 -7.30 3.03
CA THR A 158 5.97 -7.68 3.82
C THR A 158 5.44 -9.05 3.40
N ALA A 159 5.33 -9.33 2.10
CA ALA A 159 4.91 -10.64 1.60
C ALA A 159 5.86 -11.75 2.03
N THR A 160 7.17 -11.51 1.96
CA THR A 160 8.21 -12.44 2.44
C THR A 160 8.05 -12.71 3.93
N TYR A 161 7.81 -11.68 4.75
CA TYR A 161 7.55 -11.82 6.18
C TYR A 161 6.31 -12.68 6.45
N LEU A 162 5.19 -12.39 5.78
CA LEU A 162 3.94 -13.12 5.96
C LEU A 162 4.06 -14.59 5.58
N LEU A 163 4.78 -14.91 4.50
CA LEU A 163 5.07 -16.29 4.11
C LEU A 163 5.99 -17.00 5.10
N ALA A 164 6.89 -16.26 5.76
CA ALA A 164 7.80 -16.79 6.78
C ALA A 164 7.18 -16.84 8.18
N LEU A 165 5.91 -16.48 8.36
CA LEU A 165 5.30 -16.34 9.67
C LEU A 165 5.20 -17.67 10.45
N ASP A 166 4.73 -18.73 9.81
CA ASP A 166 4.60 -20.06 10.44
C ASP A 166 5.95 -20.64 10.89
N PRO A 167 7.01 -20.65 10.08
CA PRO A 167 8.33 -21.07 10.56
C PRO A 167 8.89 -20.11 11.62
N LEU A 168 8.67 -18.80 11.49
CA LEU A 168 9.10 -17.81 12.48
C LEU A 168 8.41 -18.04 13.84
N SER A 169 7.10 -18.31 13.83
CA SER A 169 6.32 -18.59 15.04
C SER A 169 6.69 -19.92 15.68
N ARG A 170 7.09 -20.94 14.90
CA ARG A 170 7.64 -22.20 15.44
C ARG A 170 8.97 -21.98 16.17
N VAL A 171 9.85 -21.16 15.61
CA VAL A 171 11.18 -20.86 16.20
C VAL A 171 11.03 -19.98 17.44
N LEU A 172 10.21 -18.94 17.34
CA LEU A 172 10.02 -17.97 18.41
C LEU A 172 8.90 -18.36 19.40
N GLY A 173 8.17 -19.45 19.15
CA GLY A 173 6.98 -19.83 19.90
C GLY A 173 7.23 -20.01 21.39
N ARG A 174 8.43 -20.49 21.77
CA ARG A 174 8.87 -20.58 23.18
C ARG A 174 8.91 -19.24 23.92
N TRP A 175 8.99 -18.13 23.19
CA TRP A 175 9.08 -16.77 23.72
C TRP A 175 7.82 -15.95 23.48
N LEU A 176 6.90 -16.43 22.63
CA LEU A 176 5.80 -15.65 22.07
C LEU A 176 4.46 -16.39 22.21
N ASP A 177 4.32 -17.27 23.21
CA ASP A 177 3.16 -18.13 23.48
C ASP A 177 1.83 -17.35 23.45
N GLY A 178 1.18 -17.30 22.29
CA GLY A 178 -0.10 -16.60 22.08
C GLY A 178 -0.02 -15.17 21.52
N GLU A 179 1.16 -14.67 21.17
CA GLU A 179 1.39 -13.31 20.64
C GLU A 179 1.42 -13.24 19.09
N ALA A 180 0.96 -14.31 18.44
CA ALA A 180 0.98 -14.44 16.98
C ALA A 180 0.35 -13.23 16.26
N VAL A 181 -0.72 -12.65 16.78
CA VAL A 181 -1.40 -11.49 16.16
C VAL A 181 -0.51 -10.25 16.13
N ILE A 182 0.32 -10.03 17.15
CA ILE A 182 1.25 -8.90 17.21
C ILE A 182 2.39 -9.09 16.21
N LEU A 183 2.90 -10.32 16.09
CA LEU A 183 3.90 -10.65 15.09
C LEU A 183 3.36 -10.44 13.68
N ILE A 184 2.19 -11.01 13.38
CA ILE A 184 1.52 -10.90 12.09
C ILE A 184 1.34 -9.44 11.66
N ALA A 185 0.82 -8.63 12.58
CA ALA A 185 0.26 -7.34 12.22
C ALA A 185 1.25 -6.19 12.42
N TRP A 186 1.91 -6.17 13.58
CA TRP A 186 2.62 -5.00 14.08
C TRP A 186 4.08 -4.95 13.62
N VAL A 187 4.76 -6.11 13.60
CA VAL A 187 6.19 -6.18 13.27
C VAL A 187 6.51 -5.68 11.85
N PRO A 188 5.77 -6.04 10.79
CA PRO A 188 6.05 -5.53 9.45
C PRO A 188 5.98 -4.01 9.37
N GLY A 189 4.96 -3.41 9.99
CA GLY A 189 4.79 -1.96 10.01
C GLY A 189 5.93 -1.24 10.73
N LEU A 190 6.38 -1.77 11.87
CA LEU A 190 7.52 -1.23 12.61
C LEU A 190 8.83 -1.38 11.84
N ALA A 191 9.06 -2.56 11.23
CA ALA A 191 10.26 -2.81 10.44
C ALA A 191 10.34 -1.87 9.23
N LEU A 192 9.23 -1.69 8.50
CA LEU A 192 9.16 -0.75 7.38
C LEU A 192 9.37 0.70 7.83
N LEU A 193 8.78 1.11 8.97
CA LEU A 193 9.03 2.44 9.52
C LEU A 193 10.52 2.63 9.85
N ALA A 194 11.13 1.68 10.54
CA ALA A 194 12.55 1.76 10.91
C ALA A 194 13.44 1.86 9.66
N VAL A 195 13.22 1.00 8.66
CA VAL A 195 13.97 1.03 7.40
C VAL A 195 13.75 2.35 6.66
N GLY A 196 12.52 2.83 6.59
CA GLY A 196 12.18 4.10 5.94
C GLY A 196 12.87 5.30 6.60
N ILE A 197 12.87 5.37 7.93
CA ILE A 197 13.55 6.40 8.73
C ILE A 197 15.06 6.37 8.48
N VAL A 198 15.69 5.21 8.67
CA VAL A 198 17.14 5.04 8.46
C VAL A 198 17.54 5.41 7.03
N ARG A 199 16.73 4.98 6.03
CA ARG A 199 16.97 5.32 4.63
C ARG A 199 16.82 6.82 4.36
N GLY A 200 15.96 7.51 5.12
CA GLY A 200 15.74 8.95 5.05
C GLY A 200 16.89 9.80 5.58
N TRP A 201 17.85 9.21 6.31
CA TRP A 201 19.03 9.93 6.79
C TRP A 201 19.94 10.41 5.66
N LEU A 202 19.88 9.76 4.49
CA LEU A 202 20.60 10.17 3.30
C LEU A 202 19.72 11.11 2.45
N PRO A 203 20.16 12.37 2.17
CA PRO A 203 19.32 13.36 1.48
C PRO A 203 18.85 12.91 0.09
N SER A 204 19.72 12.22 -0.67
CA SER A 204 19.45 11.74 -2.02
C SER A 204 18.34 10.67 -2.08
N TRP A 205 17.94 10.14 -0.93
CA TRP A 205 17.13 8.93 -0.78
C TRP A 205 15.77 9.19 -0.14
N ARG A 206 15.48 10.45 0.20
CA ARG A 206 14.25 10.89 0.89
C ARG A 206 12.97 10.52 0.15
N GLY A 207 12.98 10.55 -1.19
CA GLY A 207 11.82 10.18 -2.00
C GLY A 207 11.37 8.74 -1.73
N GLN A 208 12.29 7.79 -1.87
CA GLN A 208 12.06 6.37 -1.57
C GLN A 208 11.76 6.14 -0.08
N ALA A 209 12.51 6.79 0.81
CA ALA A 209 12.32 6.70 2.26
C ALA A 209 10.89 7.08 2.67
N HIS A 210 10.36 8.21 2.17
CA HIS A 210 8.99 8.64 2.46
C HIS A 210 7.93 7.64 1.99
N ALA A 211 8.19 6.95 0.86
CA ALA A 211 7.29 5.92 0.36
C ALA A 211 7.30 4.68 1.27
N ILE A 212 8.47 4.23 1.71
CA ILE A 212 8.62 3.11 2.66
C ILE A 212 7.98 3.46 4.01
N VAL A 213 8.21 4.67 4.53
CA VAL A 213 7.55 5.17 5.75
C VAL A 213 6.03 5.17 5.58
N ALA A 214 5.51 5.63 4.44
CA ALA A 214 4.06 5.62 4.18
C ALA A 214 3.49 4.19 4.17
N CYS A 215 4.20 3.22 3.59
CA CYS A 215 3.83 1.80 3.67
C CYS A 215 3.85 1.28 5.11
N GLY A 216 4.87 1.63 5.90
CA GLY A 216 4.97 1.26 7.31
C GLY A 216 3.84 1.84 8.16
N VAL A 217 3.51 3.13 7.99
CA VAL A 217 2.35 3.75 8.65
C VAL A 217 1.06 3.06 8.25
N LEU A 218 0.83 2.81 6.96
CA LEU A 218 -0.37 2.12 6.51
C LEU A 218 -0.47 0.72 7.12
N ALA A 219 0.63 -0.05 7.13
CA ALA A 219 0.68 -1.36 7.76
C ALA A 219 0.35 -1.28 9.26
N LEU A 220 0.87 -0.29 9.98
CA LEU A 220 0.51 -0.08 11.39
C LEU A 220 -0.95 0.32 11.61
N LEU A 221 -1.55 1.13 10.72
CA LEU A 221 -2.98 1.49 10.82
C LEU A 221 -3.88 0.27 10.57
N LEU A 222 -3.50 -0.57 9.61
CA LEU A 222 -4.18 -1.84 9.36
C LEU A 222 -4.00 -2.80 10.54
N ALA A 223 -2.79 -2.87 11.11
CA ALA A 223 -2.53 -3.64 12.32
C ALA A 223 -3.38 -3.16 13.49
N ALA A 224 -3.35 -1.85 13.76
CA ALA A 224 -4.14 -1.17 14.77
C ALA A 224 -5.65 -1.48 14.67
N SER A 225 -6.13 -1.87 13.49
CA SER A 225 -7.53 -2.20 13.18
C SER A 225 -7.93 -3.65 13.46
N ILE A 226 -6.97 -4.58 13.60
CA ILE A 226 -7.29 -6.02 13.73
C ILE A 226 -8.11 -6.32 15.00
N PRO A 227 -7.73 -5.84 16.21
CA PRO A 227 -8.46 -6.17 17.44
C PRO A 227 -9.90 -5.68 17.47
N GLN A 228 -10.25 -4.69 16.64
CA GLN A 228 -11.61 -4.15 16.52
C GLN A 228 -12.48 -4.92 15.53
N LEU A 229 -11.86 -5.70 14.63
CA LEU A 229 -12.55 -6.47 13.60
C LEU A 229 -12.86 -7.89 14.06
N ILE A 230 -12.07 -8.44 14.99
CA ILE A 230 -12.17 -9.83 15.43
C ILE A 230 -12.48 -9.93 16.92
N VAL A 231 -12.97 -11.09 17.36
CA VAL A 231 -12.96 -11.44 18.78
C VAL A 231 -11.50 -11.59 19.21
N PHE A 232 -11.02 -10.66 20.01
CA PHE A 232 -9.62 -10.56 20.41
C PHE A 232 -9.45 -10.92 21.89
N ARG A 233 -8.67 -11.96 22.19
CA ARG A 233 -8.39 -12.43 23.55
C ARG A 233 -6.88 -12.62 23.70
N PRO A 234 -6.12 -11.57 24.08
CA PRO A 234 -4.69 -11.72 24.31
C PRO A 234 -4.45 -12.44 25.65
N LYS A 235 -3.53 -13.41 25.66
CA LYS A 235 -3.19 -14.20 26.85
C LYS A 235 -2.09 -13.54 27.70
N GLU A 236 -1.07 -12.99 27.04
CA GLU A 236 0.08 -12.33 27.65
C GLU A 236 0.28 -10.91 27.07
N GLU A 237 0.94 -10.04 27.85
CA GLU A 237 1.07 -8.61 27.53
C GLU A 237 2.47 -8.23 27.00
N ALA A 238 3.44 -9.15 26.99
CA ALA A 238 4.85 -8.85 26.74
C ALA A 238 5.08 -8.23 25.35
N GLY A 239 4.57 -8.85 24.29
CA GLY A 239 4.65 -8.37 22.91
C GLY A 239 3.83 -7.10 22.68
N THR A 240 2.75 -6.90 23.44
CA THR A 240 1.99 -5.64 23.38
C THR A 240 2.84 -4.51 23.93
N VAL A 241 3.49 -4.74 25.07
CA VAL A 241 4.41 -3.77 25.68
C VAL A 241 5.59 -3.51 24.75
N VAL A 242 6.21 -4.55 24.17
CA VAL A 242 7.31 -4.41 23.21
C VAL A 242 6.88 -3.61 21.98
N ALA A 243 5.73 -3.94 21.38
CA ALA A 243 5.19 -3.22 20.22
C ALA A 243 4.89 -1.76 20.58
N ALA A 244 4.26 -1.50 21.73
CA ALA A 244 3.96 -0.15 22.20
C ALA A 244 5.24 0.67 22.42
N VAL A 245 6.23 0.11 23.10
CA VAL A 245 7.54 0.76 23.32
C VAL A 245 8.22 1.04 21.99
N ALA A 246 8.29 0.06 21.07
CA ALA A 246 8.88 0.24 19.76
C ALA A 246 8.15 1.32 18.93
N THR A 247 6.82 1.38 19.02
CA THR A 247 6.01 2.44 18.40
C THR A 247 6.41 3.81 18.91
N VAL A 248 6.47 3.96 20.24
CA VAL A 248 6.77 5.24 20.89
C VAL A 248 8.18 5.68 20.54
N LEU A 249 9.14 4.75 20.53
CA LEU A 249 10.52 5.03 20.10
C LEU A 249 10.57 5.49 18.64
N LEU A 250 9.87 4.80 17.72
CA LEU A 250 9.83 5.19 16.30
C LEU A 250 9.06 6.49 16.07
N ALA A 251 7.99 6.75 16.83
CA ALA A 251 7.29 8.02 16.83
C ALA A 251 8.19 9.16 17.32
N ALA A 252 9.00 8.93 18.36
CA ALA A 252 10.01 9.88 18.84
C ALA A 252 11.13 10.11 17.81
N LEU A 253 11.52 9.08 17.05
CA LEU A 253 12.46 9.22 15.93
C LEU A 253 11.85 10.06 14.78
N LEU A 254 10.59 9.81 14.40
CA LEU A 254 9.87 10.66 13.43
C LEU A 254 9.77 12.12 13.91
N TRP A 255 9.55 12.33 15.20
CA TRP A 255 9.57 13.67 15.80
C TRP A 255 10.95 14.32 15.71
N ARG A 256 12.03 13.57 15.95
CA ARG A 256 13.40 14.08 15.78
C ARG A 256 13.66 14.50 14.33
N GLU A 257 13.15 13.74 13.38
CA GLU A 257 13.28 14.05 11.94
C GLU A 257 12.50 15.30 11.50
N ARG A 258 11.47 15.72 12.26
CA ARG A 258 10.81 17.03 12.09
C ARG A 258 11.81 18.18 12.08
N ARG A 259 12.88 18.11 12.89
CA ARG A 259 13.91 19.16 12.98
C ARG A 259 14.80 19.25 11.73
N ARG A 260 14.62 18.37 10.74
CA ARG A 260 15.41 18.29 9.49
C ARG A 260 14.56 18.59 8.23
N ASP A 261 13.54 19.43 8.33
CA ASP A 261 12.67 19.89 7.22
C ASP A 261 11.80 18.83 6.54
N ALA A 262 11.13 17.98 7.32
CA ALA A 262 10.08 17.07 6.81
C ALA A 262 8.68 17.61 7.16
N PRO A 263 8.00 18.39 6.26
CA PRO A 263 6.73 19.08 6.53
C PRO A 263 5.49 18.18 6.76
N GLY A 264 5.66 16.90 7.08
CA GLY A 264 4.57 15.98 7.42
C GLY A 264 4.91 14.94 8.48
N ALA A 265 6.07 15.03 9.13
CA ALA A 265 6.51 14.06 10.13
C ALA A 265 5.65 14.09 11.41
N THR A 266 5.14 15.27 11.77
CA THR A 266 4.25 15.48 12.92
C THR A 266 2.91 14.78 12.76
N ALA A 267 2.26 14.99 11.61
CA ALA A 267 1.00 14.35 11.30
C ALA A 267 1.14 12.83 11.30
N LEU A 268 2.22 12.31 10.69
CA LEU A 268 2.50 10.88 10.69
C LEU A 268 2.72 10.32 12.11
N MET A 269 3.49 11.02 12.94
CA MET A 269 3.69 10.62 14.34
C MET A 269 2.35 10.55 15.09
N VAL A 270 1.52 11.58 14.99
CA VAL A 270 0.21 11.61 15.67
C VAL A 270 -0.70 10.48 15.14
N ILE A 271 -0.69 10.23 13.83
CA ILE A 271 -1.44 9.12 13.21
C ILE A 271 -0.99 7.76 13.77
N VAL A 272 0.33 7.52 13.87
CA VAL A 272 0.88 6.28 14.43
C VAL A 272 0.51 6.12 15.91
N LEU A 273 0.62 7.18 16.71
CA LEU A 273 0.24 7.16 18.13
C LEU A 273 -1.27 6.97 18.32
N THR A 274 -2.09 7.49 17.41
CA THR A 274 -3.55 7.26 17.42
C THR A 274 -3.85 5.78 17.14
N GLY A 275 -3.10 5.14 16.23
CA GLY A 275 -3.19 3.70 15.99
C GLY A 275 -2.86 2.86 17.24
N LEU A 276 -1.78 3.20 17.93
CA LEU A 276 -1.42 2.55 19.20
C LEU A 276 -2.51 2.75 20.26
N GLY A 277 -3.02 3.98 20.41
CA GLY A 277 -4.10 4.28 21.35
C GLY A 277 -5.37 3.48 21.06
N ALA A 278 -5.76 3.34 19.79
CA ALA A 278 -6.91 2.54 19.38
C ALA A 278 -6.73 1.05 19.69
N TRP A 279 -5.53 0.51 19.48
CA TRP A 279 -5.19 -0.87 19.84
C TRP A 279 -5.31 -1.09 21.35
N LEU A 280 -4.68 -0.24 22.17
CA LEU A 280 -4.71 -0.35 23.63
C LEU A 280 -6.12 -0.18 24.21
N ALA A 281 -6.91 0.76 23.68
CA ALA A 281 -8.31 0.94 24.07
C ALA A 281 -9.14 -0.33 23.80
N THR A 282 -8.89 -0.98 22.65
CA THR A 282 -9.60 -2.21 22.28
C THR A 282 -9.19 -3.38 23.17
N MET A 283 -7.90 -3.48 23.52
CA MET A 283 -7.44 -4.45 24.52
C MET A 283 -8.12 -4.24 25.88
N ALA A 284 -8.24 -3.00 26.34
CA ALA A 284 -8.91 -2.69 27.59
C ALA A 284 -10.39 -3.12 27.57
N ILE A 285 -11.10 -2.87 26.46
CA ILE A 285 -12.50 -3.30 26.28
C ILE A 285 -12.63 -4.82 26.42
N TRP A 286 -11.81 -5.58 25.70
CA TRP A 286 -11.86 -7.05 25.74
C TRP A 286 -11.48 -7.61 27.11
N LYS A 287 -10.51 -7.00 27.80
CA LYS A 287 -10.10 -7.41 29.15
C LYS A 287 -11.18 -7.13 30.20
N LEU A 288 -11.81 -5.96 30.15
CA LEU A 288 -12.92 -5.59 31.05
C LEU A 288 -14.14 -6.49 30.85
N ALA A 289 -14.34 -7.03 29.65
CA ALA A 289 -15.39 -8.00 29.35
C ALA A 289 -15.06 -9.44 29.80
N GLY A 290 -13.94 -9.67 30.52
CA GLY A 290 -13.55 -10.98 31.03
C GLY A 290 -13.03 -11.94 29.96
N ALA A 291 -12.57 -11.42 28.82
CA ALA A 291 -12.16 -12.23 27.68
C ALA A 291 -10.71 -12.73 27.81
N ASN A 292 -10.48 -13.73 28.67
CA ASN A 292 -9.18 -14.40 28.81
C ASN A 292 -9.19 -15.74 28.06
N GLY A 293 -8.22 -15.97 27.16
CA GLY A 293 -8.09 -17.25 26.43
C GLY A 293 -7.32 -17.13 25.12
N VAL A 294 -7.05 -18.26 24.44
CA VAL A 294 -6.28 -18.31 23.16
C VAL A 294 -7.18 -18.35 21.92
N THR A 295 -8.50 -18.29 22.13
CA THR A 295 -9.46 -18.40 21.04
C THR A 295 -9.67 -17.04 20.40
N PHE A 296 -9.11 -16.88 19.21
CA PHE A 296 -9.49 -15.83 18.27
C PHE A 296 -10.75 -16.30 17.51
N TRP A 297 -11.60 -15.37 17.07
CA TRP A 297 -12.78 -15.63 16.20
C TRP A 297 -14.02 -16.26 16.84
N THR A 298 -13.92 -17.01 17.94
CA THR A 298 -15.10 -17.65 18.55
C THR A 298 -15.96 -16.64 19.32
N ARG A 299 -17.09 -16.25 18.73
CA ARG A 299 -18.08 -15.37 19.34
C ARG A 299 -18.92 -16.12 20.38
N ARG A 300 -18.90 -15.67 21.63
CA ARG A 300 -19.83 -16.09 22.69
C ARG A 300 -21.04 -15.15 22.70
N SER A 301 -22.15 -15.60 23.28
CA SER A 301 -23.34 -14.75 23.49
C SER A 301 -23.03 -13.51 24.32
N THR A 302 -22.03 -13.57 25.21
CA THR A 302 -21.57 -12.45 26.05
C THR A 302 -20.72 -11.42 25.31
N ASP A 303 -20.25 -11.72 24.09
CA ASP A 303 -19.31 -10.86 23.36
C ASP A 303 -20.00 -9.71 22.58
N GLY A 304 -21.33 -9.60 22.61
CA GLY A 304 -22.08 -8.61 21.81
C GLY A 304 -21.74 -7.16 22.14
N LEU A 305 -21.76 -6.79 23.43
CA LEU A 305 -21.41 -5.44 23.89
C LEU A 305 -19.94 -5.05 23.64
N PRO A 306 -18.93 -5.86 24.05
CA PRO A 306 -17.52 -5.51 23.80
C PRO A 306 -17.19 -5.43 22.31
N TYR A 307 -17.83 -6.28 21.48
CA TYR A 307 -17.66 -6.22 20.04
C TYR A 307 -18.23 -4.93 19.44
N LEU A 308 -19.40 -4.46 19.89
CA LEU A 308 -19.95 -3.17 19.48
C LEU A 308 -19.06 -2.00 19.91
N CYS A 309 -18.56 -2.01 21.15
CA CYS A 309 -17.62 -1.01 21.63
C CYS A 309 -16.34 -0.98 20.79
N ALA A 310 -15.77 -2.14 20.45
CA ALA A 310 -14.61 -2.25 19.58
C ALA A 310 -14.89 -1.70 18.16
N ALA A 311 -16.08 -1.96 17.61
CA ALA A 311 -16.51 -1.41 16.33
C ALA A 311 -16.66 0.12 16.35
N LEU A 312 -17.15 0.70 17.45
CA LEU A 312 -17.19 2.16 17.64
C LEU A 312 -15.78 2.75 17.74
N VAL A 313 -14.86 2.08 18.46
CA VAL A 313 -13.45 2.48 18.52
C VAL A 313 -12.83 2.47 17.12
N PHE A 314 -13.13 1.49 16.26
CA PHE A 314 -12.67 1.47 14.88
C PHE A 314 -13.13 2.71 14.09
N ILE A 315 -14.43 3.05 14.19
CA ILE A 315 -14.99 4.21 13.48
C ILE A 315 -14.34 5.50 13.99
N ALA A 316 -14.23 5.67 15.30
CA ALA A 316 -13.59 6.83 15.91
C ALA A 316 -12.11 6.94 15.51
N PHE A 317 -11.38 5.83 15.54
CA PHE A 317 -9.98 5.74 15.13
C PHE A 317 -9.79 6.21 13.69
N TRP A 318 -10.52 5.63 12.74
CA TRP A 318 -10.38 6.01 11.33
C TRP A 318 -10.93 7.42 11.04
N ALA A 319 -11.90 7.92 11.81
CA ALA A 319 -12.36 9.31 11.71
C ALA A 319 -11.27 10.30 12.14
N VAL A 320 -10.56 10.02 13.24
CA VAL A 320 -9.40 10.82 13.68
C VAL A 320 -8.27 10.75 12.64
N VAL A 321 -7.96 9.56 12.12
CA VAL A 321 -6.96 9.40 11.04
C VAL A 321 -7.36 10.21 9.80
N SER A 322 -8.64 10.17 9.41
CA SER A 322 -9.19 10.94 8.28
C SER A 322 -9.03 12.44 8.50
N TRP A 323 -9.38 12.95 9.68
CA TRP A 323 -9.23 14.35 10.05
C TRP A 323 -7.77 14.81 10.04
N LEU A 324 -6.86 14.02 10.62
CA LEU A 324 -5.43 14.29 10.62
C LEU A 324 -4.84 14.24 9.20
N ALA A 325 -5.30 13.31 8.36
CA ALA A 325 -4.88 13.20 6.96
C ALA A 325 -5.29 14.43 6.14
N LEU A 326 -6.50 14.99 6.38
CA LEU A 326 -6.95 16.23 5.76
C LEU A 326 -6.09 17.42 6.16
N GLN A 327 -5.81 17.59 7.46
CA GLN A 327 -4.93 18.67 7.95
C GLN A 327 -3.51 18.57 7.38
N ALA A 328 -3.03 17.35 7.18
CA ALA A 328 -1.71 17.08 6.63
C ALA A 328 -1.64 17.15 5.10
N GLY A 329 -2.74 17.44 4.41
CA GLY A 329 -2.82 17.44 2.95
C GLY A 329 -2.61 16.07 2.29
N ARG A 330 -2.75 14.97 3.05
CA ARG A 330 -2.50 13.60 2.58
C ARG A 330 -3.75 12.97 1.99
N ARG A 331 -4.09 13.39 0.78
CA ARG A 331 -5.31 12.96 0.07
C ARG A 331 -5.50 11.44 0.00
N ALA A 332 -4.44 10.68 -0.30
CA ALA A 332 -4.54 9.22 -0.38
C ALA A 332 -4.92 8.57 0.96
N LEU A 333 -4.38 9.06 2.09
CA LEU A 333 -4.73 8.56 3.42
C LEU A 333 -6.16 8.94 3.82
N PHE A 334 -6.63 10.13 3.43
CA PHE A 334 -8.01 10.54 3.64
C PHE A 334 -8.99 9.61 2.90
N VAL A 335 -8.75 9.35 1.61
CA VAL A 335 -9.60 8.45 0.80
C VAL A 335 -9.59 7.04 1.38
N MET A 336 -8.42 6.54 1.79
CA MET A 336 -8.30 5.24 2.45
C MET A 336 -9.09 5.20 3.77
N ALA A 337 -8.93 6.20 4.63
CA ALA A 337 -9.63 6.25 5.91
C ALA A 337 -11.14 6.29 5.74
N PHE A 338 -11.63 7.07 4.79
CA PHE A 338 -13.04 7.11 4.44
C PHE A 338 -13.54 5.75 3.93
N ALA A 339 -12.78 5.09 3.05
CA ALA A 339 -13.11 3.76 2.54
C ALA A 339 -13.18 2.70 3.66
N MET A 340 -12.25 2.74 4.62
CA MET A 340 -12.25 1.85 5.78
C MET A 340 -13.48 2.05 6.68
N ILE A 341 -13.88 3.31 6.93
CA ILE A 341 -15.11 3.62 7.71
C ILE A 341 -16.34 3.11 6.96
N ALA A 342 -16.46 3.42 5.67
CA ALA A 342 -17.60 2.99 4.85
C ALA A 342 -17.71 1.46 4.80
N GLY A 343 -16.58 0.78 4.59
CA GLY A 343 -16.51 -0.68 4.62
C GLY A 343 -16.91 -1.26 5.97
N ARG A 344 -16.47 -0.66 7.09
CA ARG A 344 -16.85 -1.15 8.42
C ARG A 344 -18.32 -0.94 8.74
N VAL A 345 -18.90 0.20 8.38
CA VAL A 345 -20.34 0.44 8.52
C VAL A 345 -21.14 -0.60 7.75
N PHE A 346 -20.71 -0.94 6.53
CA PHE A 346 -21.30 -2.01 5.74
C PHE A 346 -21.20 -3.39 6.42
N VAL A 347 -20.05 -3.72 7.00
CA VAL A 347 -19.86 -4.99 7.73
C VAL A 347 -20.74 -5.06 8.98
N ILE A 348 -20.78 -4.00 9.80
CA ILE A 348 -21.66 -3.93 10.98
C ILE A 348 -23.12 -4.11 10.57
N TYR A 349 -23.51 -3.46 9.47
CA TYR A 349 -24.83 -3.56 8.91
C TYR A 349 -25.19 -5.01 8.51
N TRP A 350 -24.26 -5.72 7.87
CA TRP A 350 -24.42 -7.15 7.54
C TRP A 350 -24.56 -8.03 8.79
N GLU A 351 -23.73 -7.77 9.82
CA GLU A 351 -23.74 -8.51 11.07
C GLU A 351 -24.99 -8.26 11.92
N ALA A 352 -25.60 -7.07 11.82
CA ALA A 352 -26.74 -6.66 12.63
C ALA A 352 -28.09 -7.22 12.13
N PHE A 353 -28.28 -7.29 10.80
CA PHE A 353 -29.61 -7.51 10.25
C PHE A 353 -29.98 -8.99 10.01
N GLY A 354 -28.99 -9.86 9.79
CA GLY A 354 -29.21 -11.30 9.57
C GLY A 354 -30.13 -11.64 8.39
N GLY A 355 -29.63 -12.45 7.45
CA GLY A 355 -30.39 -12.92 6.28
C GLY A 355 -30.46 -11.91 5.12
N LEU A 356 -30.54 -12.45 3.90
CA LEU A 356 -30.43 -11.73 2.62
C LEU A 356 -31.52 -10.65 2.39
N PHE A 357 -32.72 -10.86 2.95
CA PHE A 357 -33.85 -9.94 2.76
C PHE A 357 -33.70 -8.66 3.59
N ASN A 358 -33.35 -8.79 4.87
CA ASN A 358 -33.15 -7.65 5.76
C ASN A 358 -31.92 -6.83 5.36
N THR A 359 -30.88 -7.49 4.83
CA THR A 359 -29.69 -6.83 4.27
C THR A 359 -30.00 -6.04 3.00
N GLY A 360 -30.93 -6.50 2.15
CA GLY A 360 -31.37 -5.74 0.97
C GLY A 360 -32.02 -4.40 1.33
N LEU A 361 -32.93 -4.40 2.31
CA LEU A 361 -33.68 -3.19 2.70
C LEU A 361 -32.82 -2.09 3.32
N GLY A 362 -31.87 -2.43 4.18
CA GLY A 362 -31.01 -1.41 4.77
C GLY A 362 -29.73 -1.13 3.97
N LEU A 363 -29.37 -1.91 2.94
CA LEU A 363 -28.45 -1.43 1.90
C LEU A 363 -29.08 -0.27 1.11
N ILE A 364 -30.37 -0.40 0.78
CA ILE A 364 -31.14 0.69 0.17
C ILE A 364 -31.21 1.88 1.14
N GLY A 365 -31.54 1.65 2.41
CA GLY A 365 -31.58 2.70 3.43
C GLY A 365 -30.23 3.39 3.66
N GLY A 366 -29.14 2.63 3.77
CA GLY A 366 -27.78 3.13 3.95
C GLY A 366 -27.28 3.91 2.72
N GLY A 367 -27.58 3.42 1.52
CA GLY A 367 -27.30 4.14 0.26
C GLY A 367 -28.01 5.49 0.20
N LEU A 368 -29.30 5.54 0.57
CA LEU A 368 -30.06 6.79 0.66
C LEU A 368 -29.49 7.76 1.71
N LEU A 369 -29.04 7.25 2.86
CA LEU A 369 -28.41 8.06 3.91
C LEU A 369 -27.08 8.67 3.45
N CYS A 370 -26.23 7.89 2.76
CA CYS A 370 -24.98 8.39 2.18
C CYS A 370 -25.24 9.46 1.12
N LEU A 371 -26.25 9.27 0.26
CA LEU A 371 -26.67 10.29 -0.72
C LEU A 371 -27.20 11.55 -0.03
N ALA A 372 -27.93 11.42 1.06
CA ALA A 372 -28.40 12.55 1.87
C ALA A 372 -27.23 13.33 2.49
N PHE A 373 -26.23 12.65 3.07
CA PHE A 373 -25.03 13.31 3.58
C PHE A 373 -24.20 13.99 2.48
N ALA A 374 -24.07 13.35 1.31
CA ALA A 374 -23.41 13.97 0.16
C ALA A 374 -24.14 15.23 -0.31
N ALA A 375 -25.48 15.19 -0.39
CA ALA A 375 -26.30 16.34 -0.75
C ALA A 375 -26.24 17.47 0.30
N LEU A 376 -26.22 17.11 1.59
CA LEU A 376 -26.06 18.05 2.70
C LEU A 376 -24.68 18.72 2.69
N GLY A 377 -23.62 17.93 2.51
CA GLY A 377 -22.24 18.42 2.37
C GLY A 377 -22.09 19.35 1.18
N TRP A 378 -22.73 19.01 0.04
CA TRP A 378 -22.80 19.87 -1.13
C TRP A 378 -23.52 21.20 -0.82
N HIS A 379 -24.66 21.15 -0.12
CA HIS A 379 -25.41 22.36 0.27
C HIS A 379 -24.63 23.26 1.22
N LEU A 380 -23.93 22.68 2.20
CA LEU A 380 -23.09 23.42 3.15
C LEU A 380 -21.87 24.04 2.46
N ALA A 381 -21.23 23.32 1.54
CA ALA A 381 -20.09 23.82 0.76
C ALA A 381 -20.50 25.01 -0.13
N ARG A 382 -21.68 24.95 -0.76
CA ARG A 382 -22.24 26.07 -1.54
C ARG A 382 -22.55 27.30 -0.68
N ARG A 383 -23.09 27.11 0.54
CA ARG A 383 -23.35 28.23 1.48
C ARG A 383 -22.08 28.88 2.02
N ALA A 384 -20.98 28.13 2.11
CA ALA A 384 -19.69 28.63 2.60
C ALA A 384 -18.84 29.36 1.55
N GLY A 385 -19.33 29.53 0.31
CA GLY A 385 -18.63 30.28 -0.74
C GLY A 385 -17.29 29.66 -1.19
N ARG A 386 -17.02 28.39 -0.84
CA ARG A 386 -15.78 27.70 -1.23
C ARG A 386 -15.96 27.06 -2.61
N PRO A 387 -15.02 27.25 -3.56
CA PRO A 387 -15.09 26.58 -4.85
C PRO A 387 -14.98 25.06 -4.64
N VAL A 388 -15.99 24.32 -5.12
CA VAL A 388 -16.20 22.88 -4.90
C VAL A 388 -15.21 22.00 -5.69
N GLU A 389 -14.28 22.57 -6.47
CA GLU A 389 -13.39 21.80 -7.36
C GLU A 389 -12.05 21.36 -6.73
N ALA A 390 -11.80 21.54 -5.43
CA ALA A 390 -10.55 21.07 -4.80
C ALA A 390 -10.62 19.68 -4.13
N ALA A 391 -11.72 18.94 -4.26
CA ALA A 391 -11.95 17.70 -3.52
C ALA A 391 -12.22 16.43 -4.36
N ILE A 392 -12.00 16.47 -5.69
CA ILE A 392 -12.10 15.29 -6.58
C ILE A 392 -10.80 15.08 -7.37
#